data_AF-A0A3E1HFL5-F1
#
_entry.id   AF-A0A3E1HFL5-F1
#
_cell.length_a   1.000
_cell.length_b   1.000
_cell.length_c   1.000
_cell.angle_alpha   90.00
_cell.angle_beta   90.00
_cell.angle_gamma   90.00
#
_symmetry.space_group_name_H-M   'P 1'
#
loop_
_entity.id
_entity.type
_entity.pdbx_description
1 polymer ?
#
loop_
_entity_poly.entity_id
_entity_poly.type
_entity_poly.pdbx_seq_one_letter_code
_entity_poly.pdbx_strand_id
1 'polypeptide(L)'
;MWNAVTEEMYPLIESFTQVFEGLEERCSDPSAMQMVEAARTFLSWLFKLQNQLDVPLKEIAYLGTEYPKYASYDVVLASDRHKPHSGTETVSEQRVQATCHRKRKS
;
A
#
# COMPACT_ATOMS: atom_id res chain seq x y z
N MET A 1 -5.79 5.15 12.42
CA MET A 1 -4.36 4.82 12.57
C MET A 1 -3.49 5.71 11.68
N TRP A 2 -3.60 5.64 10.34
CA TRP A 2 -2.80 6.52 9.45
C TRP A 2 -3.08 8.01 9.58
N ASN A 3 -4.35 8.42 9.79
CA ASN A 3 -4.69 9.83 10.04
C ASN A 3 -3.94 10.39 11.25
N ALA A 4 -3.90 9.64 12.35
CA ALA A 4 -3.20 10.05 13.57
C ALA A 4 -1.69 10.24 13.34
N VAL A 5 -1.06 9.37 12.54
CA VAL A 5 0.36 9.50 12.18
C VAL A 5 0.61 10.76 11.34
N THR A 6 -0.28 11.09 10.40
CA THR A 6 -0.18 12.30 9.60
C THR A 6 -0.45 13.56 10.43
N GLU A 7 -1.41 13.51 11.35
CA GLU A 7 -1.74 14.61 12.26
C GLU A 7 -0.61 14.92 13.24
N GLU A 8 0.09 13.90 13.76
CA GLU A 8 1.25 14.09 14.66
C GLU A 8 2.52 14.54 13.93
N MET A 9 2.64 14.29 12.62
CA MET A 9 3.78 14.72 11.82
C MET A 9 3.87 16.24 11.64
N TYR A 10 2.73 16.91 11.50
CA TYR A 10 2.69 18.37 11.34
C TYR A 10 3.34 19.14 12.51
N PRO A 11 2.90 18.95 13.77
CA PRO A 11 3.49 19.64 14.90
C PRO A 11 4.94 19.21 15.17
N LEU A 12 5.31 17.98 14.81
CA LEU A 12 6.71 17.52 14.91
C LEU A 12 7.62 18.31 13.96
N ILE A 13 7.23 18.43 12.69
CA ILE A 13 7.98 19.17 11.67
C ILE A 13 8.08 20.64 12.03
N GLU A 14 6.97 21.23 12.47
CA GLU A 14 6.93 22.62 12.92
C GLU A 14 7.88 22.85 14.11
N SER A 15 7.81 22.00 15.13
CA SER A 15 8.69 22.08 16.31
C SER A 15 10.17 21.96 15.93
N PHE A 16 10.50 21.02 15.03
CA PHE A 16 11.87 20.84 14.58
C PHE A 16 12.37 22.03 13.75
N THR A 17 11.50 22.60 12.92
CA THR A 17 11.81 23.80 12.12
C THR A 17 12.12 25.00 13.01
N GLN A 18 11.30 25.24 14.05
CA GLN A 18 11.53 26.34 14.99
C GLN A 18 12.85 26.20 15.77
N VAL A 19 13.15 24.99 16.25
CA VAL A 19 14.44 24.71 16.92
C VAL A 19 15.60 24.94 15.96
N PHE A 20 15.43 24.54 14.72
CA PHE A 20 16.45 24.66 13.69
C PHE A 20 16.73 26.13 13.29
N GLU A 21 15.68 26.93 13.06
CA GLU A 21 15.80 28.36 12.78
C GLU A 21 16.50 29.09 13.93
N GLY A 22 16.14 28.77 15.18
CA GLY A 22 16.80 29.33 16.36
C GLY A 22 18.26 28.90 16.51
N LEU A 23 18.64 27.72 16.00
CA LEU A 23 20.03 27.26 15.97
C LEU A 23 20.82 28.02 14.91
N GLU A 24 20.26 28.22 13.70
CA GLU A 24 20.91 28.99 12.64
C GLU A 24 21.18 30.44 13.02
N GLU A 25 20.23 31.10 13.67
CA GLU A 25 20.39 32.50 14.09
C GLU A 25 21.50 32.70 15.13
N ARG A 26 21.74 31.69 15.98
CA ARG A 26 22.63 31.80 17.14
C ARG A 26 24.01 31.25 16.92
N CYS A 27 24.19 30.43 15.88
CA CYS A 27 25.41 29.67 15.70
C CYS A 27 26.13 30.03 14.39
N SER A 28 27.17 30.86 14.52
CA SER A 28 28.13 31.17 13.46
C SER A 28 29.43 30.36 13.56
N ASP A 29 29.55 29.48 14.57
CA ASP A 29 30.71 28.61 14.74
C ASP A 29 30.77 27.50 13.66
N PRO A 30 31.95 27.18 13.11
CA PRO A 30 32.10 26.17 12.06
C PRO A 30 31.58 24.78 12.43
N SER A 31 31.70 24.38 13.70
CA SER A 31 31.17 23.12 14.22
C SER A 31 29.64 23.11 14.25
N ALA A 32 29.03 24.25 14.58
CA ALA A 32 27.59 24.38 14.61
C ALA A 32 26.99 24.48 13.20
N MET A 33 27.71 25.06 12.23
CA MET A 33 27.30 25.02 10.82
C MET A 33 27.19 23.58 10.26
N GLN A 34 28.04 22.64 10.70
CA GLN A 34 27.91 21.23 10.30
C GLN A 34 26.65 20.58 10.89
N MET A 35 26.32 20.90 12.14
CA MET A 35 25.08 20.43 12.77
C MET A 35 23.85 21.01 12.05
N VAL A 36 23.94 22.28 11.66
CA VAL A 36 22.92 22.94 10.85
C VAL A 36 22.72 22.22 9.52
N GLU A 37 23.79 21.91 8.80
CA GLU A 37 23.70 21.22 7.50
C GLU A 37 23.10 19.81 7.61
N ALA A 38 23.49 19.05 8.64
CA ALA A 38 22.90 17.74 8.93
C ALA A 38 21.40 17.85 9.27
N ALA A 39 21.02 18.84 10.08
CA ALA A 39 19.63 19.07 10.47
C ALA A 39 18.76 19.55 9.28
N ARG A 40 19.30 20.34 8.33
CA ARG A 40 18.59 20.67 7.07
C ARG A 40 18.26 19.41 6.27
N THR A 41 19.23 18.50 6.17
CA THR A 41 19.07 17.24 5.43
C THR A 41 17.96 16.40 6.06
N PHE A 42 17.96 16.30 7.40
CA PHE A 42 16.91 15.59 8.14
C PHE A 42 15.54 16.25 7.98
N LEU A 43 15.46 17.58 8.07
CA LEU A 43 14.21 18.32 7.90
C LEU A 43 13.62 18.13 6.48
N SER A 44 14.47 18.16 5.45
CA SER A 44 14.05 17.85 4.07
C SER A 44 13.49 16.42 3.95
N TRP A 45 14.08 15.45 4.64
CA TRP A 45 13.58 14.09 4.68
C TRP A 45 12.23 13.99 5.41
N LEU A 46 12.04 14.71 6.53
CA LEU A 46 10.77 14.75 7.24
C LEU A 46 9.63 15.28 6.37
N PHE A 47 9.85 16.37 5.62
CA PHE A 47 8.86 16.88 4.66
C PHE A 47 8.50 15.85 3.58
N LYS A 48 9.49 15.10 3.08
CA LYS A 48 9.23 14.01 2.12
C LYS A 48 8.41 12.89 2.75
N LEU A 49 8.73 12.51 3.99
CA LEU A 49 8.00 11.47 4.71
C LEU A 49 6.54 11.88 4.96
N GLN A 50 6.30 13.14 5.36
CA GLN A 50 4.94 13.68 5.50
C GLN A 50 4.13 13.55 4.20
N ASN A 51 4.72 13.92 3.06
CA ASN A 51 4.06 13.78 1.76
C ASN A 51 3.78 12.31 1.38
N GLN A 52 4.66 11.39 1.80
CA GLN A 52 4.46 9.96 1.56
C GLN A 52 3.37 9.35 2.43
N LEU A 53 3.16 9.85 3.65
CA LEU A 53 2.09 9.38 4.54
C LEU A 53 0.67 9.70 4.02
N ASP A 54 0.58 10.67 3.12
CA ASP A 54 -0.66 11.03 2.44
C ASP A 54 -1.10 9.96 1.41
N VAL A 55 -0.16 9.15 0.92
CA VAL A 55 -0.42 8.10 -0.07
C VAL A 55 -1.22 6.93 0.53
N PRO A 56 -0.82 6.31 1.67
CA PRO A 56 -1.63 5.29 2.33
C PRO A 56 -3.07 5.73 2.62
N LEU A 57 -3.29 6.99 2.97
CA LEU A 57 -4.64 7.51 3.21
C LEU A 57 -5.50 7.50 1.95
N LYS A 58 -4.95 7.94 0.83
CA LYS A 58 -5.62 7.93 -0.48
C LYS A 58 -5.90 6.51 -0.96
N GLU A 59 -4.92 5.61 -0.81
CA GLU A 59 -5.06 4.20 -1.21
C GLU A 59 -6.10 3.47 -0.36
N ILE A 60 -6.12 3.69 0.96
CA ILE A 60 -7.15 3.09 1.84
C ILE A 60 -8.54 3.61 1.49
N ALA A 61 -8.70 4.91 1.25
CA ALA A 61 -9.97 5.48 0.83
C ALA A 61 -10.42 4.93 -0.53
N TYR A 62 -9.49 4.77 -1.48
CA TYR A 62 -9.74 4.17 -2.79
C TYR A 62 -10.20 2.71 -2.65
N LEU A 63 -9.47 1.88 -1.90
CA LEU A 63 -9.85 0.49 -1.65
C LEU A 63 -11.20 0.39 -0.94
N GLY A 64 -11.47 1.25 0.04
CA GLY A 64 -12.75 1.26 0.76
C GLY A 64 -13.96 1.62 -0.11
N THR A 65 -13.76 2.36 -1.21
CA THR A 65 -14.85 2.85 -2.08
C THR A 65 -15.00 2.07 -3.38
N GLU A 66 -13.90 1.62 -3.99
CA GLU A 66 -13.93 0.88 -5.26
C GLU A 66 -14.08 -0.63 -5.06
N TYR A 67 -13.43 -1.22 -4.04
CA TYR A 67 -13.48 -2.67 -3.83
C TYR A 67 -14.91 -3.24 -3.66
N PRO A 68 -15.82 -2.58 -2.92
CA PRO A 68 -17.21 -3.04 -2.81
C PRO A 68 -17.97 -3.11 -4.15
N LYS A 69 -17.56 -2.33 -5.16
CA LYS A 69 -18.19 -2.35 -6.50
C LYS A 69 -17.86 -3.62 -7.28
N TYR A 70 -16.75 -4.27 -6.94
CA TYR A 70 -16.31 -5.53 -7.57
C TYR A 70 -16.73 -6.77 -6.78
N ALA A 71 -16.97 -6.63 -5.46
CA ALA A 71 -17.43 -7.71 -4.60
C ALA A 71 -18.82 -8.27 -4.97
N SER A 72 -19.63 -7.53 -5.74
CA SER A 72 -20.95 -7.99 -6.20
C SER A 72 -20.91 -8.92 -7.41
N TYR A 73 -19.79 -9.05 -8.12
CA TYR A 73 -19.70 -9.92 -9.31
C TYR A 73 -19.41 -11.39 -8.97
N ASP A 74 -18.74 -11.68 -7.85
CA ASP A 74 -18.40 -13.05 -7.46
C ASP A 74 -19.57 -13.82 -6.82
N VAL A 75 -20.60 -13.12 -6.30
CA VAL A 75 -21.79 -13.77 -5.73
C VAL A 75 -22.71 -14.31 -6.84
N VAL A 76 -22.66 -13.74 -8.04
CA VAL A 76 -23.49 -14.21 -9.17
C VAL A 76 -22.96 -15.51 -9.77
N LEU A 77 -21.65 -15.79 -9.68
CA LEU A 77 -21.07 -17.06 -10.17
C LEU A 77 -21.23 -18.23 -9.21
N ALA A 78 -21.47 -17.98 -7.92
CA ALA A 78 -21.74 -19.04 -6.94
C ALA A 78 -23.22 -19.44 -6.86
N SER A 79 -24.14 -18.56 -7.29
CA SER A 79 -25.58 -18.77 -7.11
C SER A 79 -26.24 -19.65 -8.20
N ASP A 80 -25.53 -19.97 -9.29
CA ASP A 80 -26.04 -20.82 -10.39
C ASP A 80 -25.76 -22.33 -10.21
N ARG A 81 -25.14 -22.76 -9.11
CA ARG A 81 -24.81 -24.18 -8.86
C ARG A 81 -25.82 -24.96 -8.01
N HIS A 82 -27.01 -24.44 -7.75
CA HIS A 82 -28.06 -25.19 -7.07
C HIS A 82 -29.43 -25.06 -7.74
N LYS A 83 -29.60 -25.85 -8.82
CA LYS A 83 -30.93 -26.34 -9.20
C LYS A 83 -30.91 -27.87 -9.15
N PRO A 84 -31.57 -28.51 -8.18
CA PRO A 84 -31.83 -29.95 -8.26
C PRO A 84 -33.03 -30.13 -9.18
N HIS A 85 -32.94 -30.98 -10.21
CA HIS A 85 -34.04 -31.88 -10.58
C HIS A 85 -33.59 -32.94 -11.58
N SER A 86 -34.00 -34.16 -11.24
CA SER A 86 -33.79 -35.46 -11.83
C SER A 86 -33.93 -35.56 -13.35
N GLY A 87 -33.05 -36.37 -13.93
CA GLY A 87 -33.20 -36.97 -15.26
C GLY A 87 -32.10 -37.99 -15.47
N THR A 88 -32.40 -39.25 -15.20
CA THR A 88 -31.60 -40.42 -15.57
C THR A 88 -31.23 -40.38 -17.05
N GLU A 89 -29.95 -40.57 -17.38
CA GLU A 89 -29.53 -41.40 -18.51
C GLU A 89 -28.01 -41.66 -18.51
N THR A 90 -27.69 -42.76 -19.16
CA THR A 90 -26.57 -43.69 -19.02
C THR A 90 -25.21 -43.22 -19.56
N VAL A 91 -24.16 -43.66 -18.85
CA VAL A 91 -22.82 -44.12 -19.31
C VAL A 91 -22.48 -43.89 -20.79
N SER A 92 -21.37 -43.20 -21.03
CA SER A 92 -20.33 -43.65 -21.97
C SER A 92 -18.98 -43.02 -21.63
N GLU A 93 -18.10 -43.84 -21.07
CA GLU A 93 -16.67 -43.58 -21.02
C GLU A 93 -16.12 -43.38 -22.43
N GLN A 94 -15.52 -42.22 -22.71
CA GLN A 94 -14.51 -42.13 -23.75
C GLN A 94 -13.24 -41.50 -23.19
N ARG A 95 -12.39 -42.43 -22.75
CA ARG A 95 -10.97 -42.27 -22.46
C ARG A 95 -10.25 -41.87 -23.75
N VAL A 96 -9.83 -40.61 -23.85
CA VAL A 96 -8.79 -40.20 -24.82
C VAL A 96 -7.52 -39.90 -24.02
N GLN A 97 -6.59 -40.86 -24.05
CA GLN A 97 -5.18 -40.62 -23.72
C GLN A 97 -4.51 -39.94 -24.92
N ALA A 98 -3.74 -38.88 -24.68
CA ALA A 98 -2.44 -38.67 -25.31
C ALA A 98 -1.69 -37.44 -24.74
N THR A 99 -0.78 -37.74 -23.81
CA THR A 99 0.64 -37.34 -23.81
C THR A 99 1.03 -35.86 -24.00
N CYS A 100 1.60 -35.26 -22.95
CA CYS A 100 2.58 -34.18 -23.09
C CYS A 100 3.93 -34.62 -22.51
N HIS A 101 4.92 -34.82 -23.39
CA HIS A 101 6.27 -35.22 -23.05
C HIS A 101 7.03 -34.09 -22.35
N ARG A 102 7.40 -34.31 -21.08
CA ARG A 102 8.38 -33.49 -20.36
C ARG A 102 9.80 -33.89 -20.79
N LYS A 103 10.45 -33.10 -21.64
CA LYS A 103 11.92 -33.16 -21.80
C LYS A 103 12.58 -32.21 -20.81
N ARG A 104 13.24 -32.77 -19.80
CA ARG A 104 14.34 -32.15 -19.04
C ARG A 104 15.66 -32.70 -19.59
N LYS A 105 16.61 -31.83 -19.91
CA LYS A 105 18.08 -32.05 -19.87
C LYS A 105 18.66 -30.68 -19.49
N SER A 106 19.21 -30.53 -18.29
CA SER A 106 20.57 -30.92 -17.83
C SER A 106 21.60 -29.88 -18.21
#